data_AF-A0AAP9XUL1-F1
#
_entry.id   AF-A0AAP9XUL1-F1
#
_cell.length_a   1.000
_cell.length_b   1.000
_cell.length_c   1.000
_cell.angle_alpha   90.00
_cell.angle_beta   90.00
_cell.angle_gamma   90.00
#
_symmetry.space_group_name_H-M   'P 1'
#
loop_
_entity.id
_entity.type
_entity.pdbx_description
1 polymer ?
#
loop_
_entity_poly.entity_id
_entity_poly.type
_entity_poly.pdbx_seq_one_letter_code
_entity_poly.pdbx_strand_id
1 'polypeptide(L)'
;MTEVKDVPYYRYPRTNVPPYSIEVVISADPDGAHCIVAGPFKHTDEQTVVATNTANMLFEQFGSFEVLDTSMSPSVKVPVRRLNWKLLPPGKNPWKSAWSSLETVIDKSRGKSREVVASRFKEVGKYAPEFVAIGLGGFDDYVVFGFPSKGLCILESRFTNNATYILAHANWEIVSQLTKAQILSVSAHQGRLIHDRNWFDALGAVLGAPRQTRRNGNKQ
;
A
#
# COMPACT_ATOMS: atom_id res chain seq x y z
N MET A 1 -1.72 -15.01 50.77
CA MET A 1 -0.59 -14.09 50.49
C MET A 1 0.21 -14.70 49.35
N THR A 2 0.30 -14.02 48.22
CA THR A 2 1.07 -14.50 47.05
C THR A 2 2.54 -14.18 47.30
N GLU A 3 3.37 -15.20 47.41
CA GLU A 3 4.80 -15.07 47.71
C GLU A 3 5.53 -14.60 46.44
N VAL A 4 6.18 -13.44 46.49
CA VAL A 4 7.00 -12.92 45.38
C VAL A 4 8.34 -13.66 45.40
N LYS A 5 8.65 -14.42 44.34
CA LYS A 5 9.94 -15.09 44.15
C LYS A 5 10.77 -14.36 43.10
N ASP A 6 11.94 -13.86 43.48
CA ASP A 6 12.95 -13.38 42.55
C ASP A 6 13.78 -14.55 42.00
N VAL A 7 13.79 -14.71 40.68
CA VAL A 7 14.61 -15.70 39.98
C VAL A 7 15.68 -14.95 39.18
N PRO A 8 16.97 -15.05 39.55
CA PRO A 8 18.04 -14.40 38.80
C PRO A 8 18.28 -15.13 37.47
N TYR A 9 18.24 -14.40 36.36
CA TYR A 9 18.55 -14.91 35.02
C TYR A 9 19.86 -14.29 34.52
N TYR A 10 20.71 -15.10 33.90
CA TYR A 10 21.84 -14.60 33.14
C TYR A 10 21.34 -13.80 31.93
N ARG A 11 21.81 -12.56 31.78
CA ARG A 11 21.47 -11.69 30.65
C ARG A 11 22.75 -11.34 29.92
N TYR A 12 22.66 -11.23 28.61
CA TYR A 12 23.76 -10.67 27.82
C TYR A 12 24.06 -9.23 28.29
N PRO A 13 25.34 -8.82 28.31
CA PRO A 13 25.72 -7.46 28.66
C PRO A 13 24.93 -6.45 27.83
N ARG A 14 24.30 -5.48 28.50
CA ARG A 14 23.57 -4.40 27.84
C ARG A 14 24.36 -3.11 28.02
N THR A 15 24.68 -2.45 26.92
CA THR A 15 25.15 -1.07 26.96
C THR A 15 23.95 -0.17 27.18
N ASN A 16 23.98 0.64 28.24
CA ASN A 16 22.93 1.62 28.48
C ASN A 16 23.22 2.86 27.62
N VAL A 17 22.37 3.11 26.63
CA VAL A 17 22.44 4.30 25.79
C VAL A 17 21.41 5.29 26.32
N PRO A 18 21.82 6.49 26.78
CA PRO A 18 20.87 7.48 27.28
C PRO A 18 19.91 7.90 26.15
N PRO A 19 18.63 8.17 26.47
CA PRO A 19 17.69 8.65 25.47
C PRO A 19 18.11 10.03 24.95
N TYR A 20 17.91 10.27 23.66
CA TYR A 20 18.25 11.55 23.03
C TYR A 20 17.28 12.69 23.38
N SER A 21 16.16 12.40 24.05
CA SER A 21 15.18 13.38 24.57
C SER A 21 14.82 14.48 23.56
N ILE A 22 14.42 14.06 22.37
CA ILE A 22 14.12 14.98 21.26
C ILE A 22 12.74 15.60 21.43
N GLU A 23 12.69 16.92 21.43
CA GLU A 23 11.44 17.67 21.37
C GLU A 23 10.86 17.65 19.96
N VAL A 24 9.54 17.48 19.89
CA VAL A 24 8.77 17.53 18.64
C VAL A 24 7.74 18.64 18.72
N VAL A 25 7.57 19.37 17.62
CA VAL A 25 6.64 20.50 17.53
C VAL A 25 5.67 20.24 16.37
N ILE A 26 4.40 20.60 16.56
CA ILE A 26 3.42 20.64 15.47
C ILE A 26 3.54 22.01 14.79
N SER A 27 3.89 22.02 13.51
CA SER A 27 3.96 23.22 12.67
C SER A 27 2.99 23.12 11.49
N ALA A 28 2.77 24.22 10.78
CA ALA A 28 2.21 24.20 9.44
C ALA A 28 3.32 24.37 8.41
N ASP A 29 3.23 23.67 7.28
CA ASP A 29 4.07 23.93 6.11
C ASP A 29 3.60 25.18 5.34
N PRO A 30 4.34 25.65 4.31
CA PRO A 30 3.93 26.81 3.53
C PRO A 30 2.57 26.68 2.81
N ASP A 31 2.09 25.44 2.60
CA ASP A 31 0.81 25.14 1.97
C ASP A 31 -0.33 24.97 3.00
N GLY A 32 -0.03 25.14 4.30
CA GLY A 32 -0.97 25.10 5.42
C GLY A 32 -1.24 23.70 5.99
N ALA A 33 -0.53 22.66 5.53
CA ALA A 33 -0.66 21.31 6.07
C ALA A 33 0.11 21.18 7.40
N HIS A 34 -0.49 20.51 8.38
CA HIS A 34 0.16 20.27 9.67
C HIS A 34 1.24 19.19 9.57
N CYS A 35 2.42 19.46 10.12
CA CYS A 35 3.55 18.55 10.16
C CYS A 35 4.15 18.45 11.57
N ILE A 36 4.76 17.30 11.87
CA ILE A 36 5.56 17.11 13.09
C ILE A 36 7.01 17.39 12.73
N VAL A 37 7.64 18.31 13.46
CA VAL A 37 9.01 18.76 13.21
C VAL A 37 9.89 18.41 14.41
N ALA A 38 11.07 17.88 14.14
CA ALA A 38 12.15 17.68 15.10
C ALA A 38 13.41 18.38 14.61
N GLY A 39 14.11 19.09 15.50
CA GLY A 39 15.24 19.95 15.15
C GLY A 39 14.97 21.43 15.47
N PRO A 40 15.74 22.38 14.92
CA PRO A 40 16.72 22.20 13.85
C PRO A 40 17.98 21.46 14.29
N PHE A 41 18.60 20.73 13.37
CA PHE A 41 19.91 20.10 13.54
C PHE A 41 20.97 20.87 12.75
N LYS A 42 22.13 21.08 13.35
CA LYS A 42 23.34 21.62 12.72
C LYS A 42 24.15 20.48 12.15
N HIS A 43 24.87 20.76 11.07
CA HIS A 43 25.77 19.80 10.43
C HIS A 43 27.09 19.65 11.21
N THR A 44 27.00 19.04 12.40
CA THR A 44 28.15 18.64 13.23
C THR A 44 28.08 17.14 13.52
N ASP A 45 29.20 16.50 13.84
CA ASP A 45 29.26 15.05 14.05
C ASP A 45 28.33 14.59 15.18
N GLU A 46 28.30 15.33 16.31
CA GLU A 46 27.43 15.00 17.44
C GLU A 46 25.96 15.13 17.07
N GLN A 47 25.55 16.21 16.40
CA GLN A 47 24.15 16.43 16.04
C GLN A 47 23.71 15.53 14.88
N THR A 48 24.64 15.05 14.05
CA THR A 48 24.35 14.08 12.98
C THR A 48 23.92 12.73 13.56
N VAL A 49 24.55 12.27 14.64
CA VAL A 49 24.12 11.04 15.34
C VAL A 49 22.70 11.20 15.87
N VAL A 50 22.42 12.33 16.51
CA VAL A 50 21.09 12.64 17.06
C VAL A 50 20.02 12.76 15.97
N ALA A 51 20.34 13.46 14.88
CA ALA A 51 19.45 13.63 13.73
C ALA A 51 19.16 12.29 13.05
N THR A 52 20.17 11.42 12.91
CA THR A 52 20.02 10.07 12.33
C THR A 52 19.12 9.20 13.21
N ASN A 53 19.33 9.20 14.52
CA ASN A 53 18.45 8.49 15.44
C ASN A 53 17.01 9.02 15.37
N THR A 54 16.84 10.34 15.30
CA THR A 54 15.52 10.99 15.17
C THR A 54 14.84 10.58 13.87
N ALA A 55 15.56 10.57 12.75
CA ALA A 55 15.07 10.13 11.45
C ALA A 55 14.60 8.67 11.49
N ASN A 56 15.38 7.78 12.11
CA ASN A 56 15.00 6.37 12.30
C ASN A 56 13.71 6.25 13.13
N MET A 57 13.62 6.98 14.25
CA MET A 57 12.42 6.98 15.09
C MET A 57 11.19 7.51 14.34
N LEU A 58 11.32 8.61 13.58
CA LEU A 58 10.23 9.13 12.75
C LEU A 58 9.82 8.13 11.66
N PHE A 59 10.79 7.45 11.05
CA PHE A 59 10.52 6.41 10.06
C PHE A 59 9.82 5.20 10.68
N GLU A 60 10.24 4.74 11.85
CA GLU A 60 9.59 3.63 12.55
C GLU A 60 8.15 3.97 12.98
N GLN A 61 7.92 5.19 13.47
CA GLN A 61 6.63 5.61 13.99
C GLN A 61 5.64 6.07 12.91
N PHE A 62 6.13 6.74 11.85
CA PHE A 62 5.30 7.38 10.82
C PHE A 62 5.54 6.83 9.40
N GLY A 63 6.48 5.91 9.22
CA GLY A 63 6.79 5.25 7.95
C GLY A 63 7.58 6.08 6.95
N SER A 64 7.84 7.36 7.24
CA SER A 64 8.58 8.28 6.37
C SER A 64 8.85 9.61 7.07
N PHE A 65 9.87 10.32 6.60
CA PHE A 65 10.22 11.68 7.02
C PHE A 65 10.82 12.45 5.83
N GLU A 66 10.90 13.77 5.95
CA GLU A 66 11.60 14.64 5.01
C GLU A 66 12.60 15.51 5.78
N VAL A 67 13.70 15.85 5.14
CA VAL A 67 14.69 16.79 5.68
C VAL A 67 14.47 18.12 4.99
N LEU A 68 14.13 19.14 5.78
CA LEU A 68 13.82 20.48 5.30
C LEU A 68 14.88 21.46 5.80
N ASP A 69 15.07 22.55 5.06
CA ASP A 69 15.83 23.70 5.54
C ASP A 69 14.95 24.60 6.43
N THR A 70 15.50 25.73 6.88
CA THR A 70 14.77 26.68 7.74
C THR A 70 13.56 27.33 7.07
N SER A 71 13.43 27.26 5.75
CA SER A 71 12.25 27.77 5.03
C SER A 71 11.06 26.81 5.08
N MET A 72 11.25 25.60 5.64
CA MET A 72 10.26 24.51 5.66
C MET A 72 9.74 24.14 4.27
N SER A 73 10.44 24.57 3.22
CA SER A 73 10.07 24.27 1.84
C SER A 73 10.84 23.05 1.37
N PRO A 74 10.18 22.07 0.73
CA PRO A 74 10.88 20.92 0.18
C PRO A 74 11.84 21.38 -0.93
N SER A 75 13.08 20.89 -0.92
CA SER A 75 14.11 21.24 -1.92
C SER A 75 13.71 20.83 -3.35
N VAL A 76 12.80 19.86 -3.45
CA VAL A 76 12.18 19.45 -4.71
C VAL A 76 10.68 19.27 -4.48
N LYS A 77 9.86 20.06 -5.18
CA LYS A 77 8.41 19.81 -5.30
C LYS A 77 8.17 18.63 -6.26
N VAL A 78 8.64 17.44 -5.92
CA VAL A 78 8.08 16.23 -6.52
C VAL A 78 6.76 15.99 -5.81
N PRO A 79 5.64 15.76 -6.50
CA PRO A 79 4.44 15.26 -5.84
C PRO A 79 4.76 13.87 -5.25
N VAL A 80 5.22 13.84 -4.00
CA VAL A 80 5.47 12.61 -3.25
C VAL A 80 4.11 12.03 -2.92
N ARG A 81 3.66 11.12 -3.77
CA ARG A 81 2.40 10.44 -3.54
C ARG A 81 2.67 9.20 -2.70
N ARG A 82 2.43 9.32 -1.39
CA ARG A 82 2.46 8.15 -0.49
C ARG A 82 1.31 7.22 -0.86
N LEU A 83 1.64 6.12 -1.52
CA LEU A 83 0.70 5.04 -1.75
C LEU A 83 0.68 4.18 -0.50
N ASN A 84 -0.50 4.01 0.12
CA ASN A 84 -0.71 3.01 1.17
C ASN A 84 -0.73 1.59 0.59
N TRP A 85 0.07 1.34 -0.45
CA TRP A 85 0.16 0.08 -1.17
C TRP A 85 1.59 -0.41 -1.10
N LYS A 86 1.78 -1.64 -0.63
CA LYS A 86 3.03 -2.37 -0.80
C LYS A 86 3.01 -2.99 -2.19
N LEU A 87 3.70 -2.37 -3.14
CA LEU A 87 3.98 -3.00 -4.43
C LEU A 87 4.94 -4.15 -4.19
N LEU A 88 4.51 -5.37 -4.51
CA LEU A 88 5.39 -6.54 -4.39
C LEU A 88 6.38 -6.52 -5.54
N PRO A 89 7.68 -6.78 -5.27
CA PRO A 89 8.72 -6.62 -6.26
C PRO A 89 8.43 -7.47 -7.50
N PRO A 90 8.59 -6.89 -8.71
CA PRO A 90 8.49 -7.68 -9.93
C PRO A 90 9.62 -8.71 -9.94
N GLY A 91 9.28 -9.99 -10.05
CA GLY A 91 10.23 -11.10 -10.11
C GLY A 91 9.93 -12.02 -11.30
N LYS A 92 10.69 -13.12 -11.44
CA LYS A 92 10.45 -14.11 -12.52
C LYS A 92 9.01 -14.67 -12.53
N ASN A 93 8.32 -14.65 -11.38
CA ASN A 93 6.91 -15.01 -11.27
C ASN A 93 6.24 -14.18 -10.17
N PRO A 94 5.74 -12.96 -10.50
CA PRO A 94 5.15 -12.02 -9.55
C PRO A 94 3.98 -12.63 -8.76
N TRP A 95 3.17 -13.45 -9.42
CA TRP A 95 2.04 -14.17 -8.81
C TRP A 95 2.50 -15.15 -7.73
N LYS A 96 3.49 -16.00 -8.03
CA LYS A 96 3.96 -17.02 -7.07
C LYS A 96 4.60 -16.39 -5.85
N SER A 97 5.38 -15.32 -6.02
CA SER A 97 5.98 -14.57 -4.90
C SER A 97 4.94 -13.81 -4.08
N ALA A 98 3.82 -13.40 -4.69
CA ALA A 98 2.77 -12.68 -3.99
C ALA A 98 1.92 -13.56 -3.08
N TRP A 99 1.88 -14.87 -3.33
CA TRP A 99 0.93 -15.78 -2.67
C TRP A 99 1.02 -15.76 -1.14
N SER A 100 2.22 -15.75 -0.55
CA SER A 100 2.38 -15.66 0.90
C SER A 100 1.82 -14.37 1.49
N SER A 101 1.93 -13.26 0.76
CA SER A 101 1.34 -11.98 1.19
C SER A 101 -0.18 -11.98 1.00
N LEU A 102 -0.69 -12.63 -0.05
CA LEU A 102 -2.12 -12.79 -0.28
C LEU A 102 -2.77 -13.69 0.78
N GLU A 103 -2.08 -14.71 1.28
CA GLU A 103 -2.55 -15.55 2.39
C GLU A 103 -2.83 -14.70 3.64
N THR A 104 -1.98 -13.72 3.95
CA THR A 104 -2.23 -12.81 5.09
C THR A 104 -3.51 -11.96 4.91
N VAL A 105 -3.91 -11.68 3.67
CA VAL A 105 -5.16 -10.96 3.35
C VAL A 105 -6.36 -11.91 3.42
N ILE A 106 -6.20 -13.12 2.88
CA ILE A 106 -7.22 -14.18 2.91
C ILE A 106 -7.55 -14.55 4.37
N ASP A 107 -6.54 -14.62 5.24
CA ASP A 107 -6.66 -15.02 6.64
C ASP A 107 -7.47 -14.05 7.50
N LYS A 108 -7.64 -12.80 7.04
CA LYS A 108 -8.51 -11.80 7.68
C LYS A 108 -10.00 -12.10 7.49
N SER A 109 -10.35 -12.92 6.49
CA SER A 109 -11.72 -13.39 6.26
C SER A 109 -11.99 -14.70 7.02
N ARG A 110 -13.24 -14.92 7.45
CA ARG A 110 -13.62 -16.08 8.27
C ARG A 110 -14.59 -17.02 7.54
N GLY A 111 -14.52 -18.31 7.86
CA GLY A 111 -15.42 -19.35 7.35
C GLY A 111 -15.50 -19.39 5.82
N LYS A 112 -16.71 -19.55 5.27
CA LYS A 112 -16.96 -19.61 3.82
C LYS A 112 -16.42 -18.40 3.05
N SER A 113 -16.40 -17.20 3.66
CA SER A 113 -15.86 -16.00 3.00
C SER A 113 -14.39 -16.16 2.61
N ARG A 114 -13.60 -16.80 3.48
CA ARG A 114 -12.17 -17.07 3.25
C ARG A 114 -11.95 -17.92 2.00
N GLU A 115 -12.72 -18.99 1.85
CA GLU A 115 -12.64 -19.89 0.70
C GLU A 115 -13.02 -19.19 -0.60
N VAL A 116 -14.08 -18.37 -0.58
CA VAL A 116 -14.50 -17.62 -1.77
C VAL A 116 -13.44 -16.59 -2.17
N VAL A 117 -12.86 -15.84 -1.22
CA VAL A 117 -11.79 -14.88 -1.50
C VAL A 117 -10.56 -15.58 -2.08
N ALA A 118 -10.13 -16.68 -1.47
CA ALA A 118 -9.01 -17.48 -1.97
C ALA A 118 -9.28 -17.98 -3.39
N SER A 119 -10.51 -18.39 -3.69
CA SER A 119 -10.90 -18.87 -5.02
C SER A 119 -10.87 -17.75 -6.06
N ARG A 120 -11.38 -16.56 -5.73
CA ARG A 120 -11.32 -15.38 -6.61
C ARG A 120 -9.89 -14.93 -6.88
N PHE A 121 -9.04 -14.88 -5.85
CA PHE A 121 -7.63 -14.53 -6.03
C PHE A 121 -6.93 -15.55 -6.94
N LYS A 122 -7.13 -16.86 -6.70
CA LYS A 122 -6.60 -17.91 -7.58
C LYS A 122 -7.07 -17.76 -9.01
N GLU A 123 -8.33 -17.39 -9.23
CA GLU A 123 -8.88 -17.18 -10.57
C GLU A 123 -8.16 -16.04 -11.30
N VAL A 124 -7.99 -14.89 -10.66
CA VAL A 124 -7.23 -13.76 -11.22
C VAL A 124 -5.78 -14.18 -11.51
N GLY A 125 -5.20 -14.99 -10.62
CA GLY A 125 -3.85 -15.53 -10.77
C GLY A 125 -3.62 -16.39 -12.01
N LYS A 126 -4.66 -17.06 -12.54
CA LYS A 126 -4.55 -17.86 -13.78
C LYS A 126 -4.17 -17.02 -15.00
N TYR A 127 -4.45 -15.72 -14.97
CA TYR A 127 -4.12 -14.78 -16.04
C TYR A 127 -2.72 -14.16 -15.89
N ALA A 128 -1.91 -14.64 -14.93
CA ALA A 128 -0.53 -14.25 -14.70
C ALA A 128 -0.34 -12.72 -14.56
N PRO A 129 -0.83 -12.11 -13.46
CA PRO A 129 -0.59 -10.70 -13.21
C PRO A 129 0.91 -10.39 -13.16
N GLU A 130 1.31 -9.28 -13.78
CA GLU A 130 2.71 -8.85 -13.89
C GLU A 130 3.18 -8.15 -12.60
N PHE A 131 2.24 -7.65 -11.79
CA PHE A 131 2.52 -7.20 -10.43
C PHE A 131 1.30 -7.40 -9.53
N VAL A 132 1.55 -7.39 -8.22
CA VAL A 132 0.50 -7.39 -7.20
C VAL A 132 0.81 -6.30 -6.19
N ALA A 133 -0.20 -5.53 -5.79
CA ALA A 133 -0.09 -4.56 -4.71
C ALA A 133 -1.13 -4.85 -3.63
N ILE A 134 -0.69 -4.78 -2.36
CA ILE A 134 -1.52 -5.05 -1.19
C ILE A 134 -1.53 -3.81 -0.31
N GLY A 135 -2.69 -3.44 0.22
CA GLY A 135 -2.79 -2.26 1.06
C GLY A 135 -2.07 -2.39 2.40
N LEU A 136 -1.60 -1.27 2.93
CA LEU A 136 -0.89 -1.10 4.19
C LEU A 136 -1.74 -0.30 5.18
N GLY A 137 -1.43 -0.39 6.49
CA GLY A 137 -1.97 0.52 7.50
C GLY A 137 -3.50 0.54 7.62
N GLY A 138 -4.17 -0.60 7.40
CA GLY A 138 -5.64 -0.71 7.40
C GLY A 138 -6.31 -0.55 6.03
N PHE A 139 -5.53 -0.29 4.97
CA PHE A 139 -6.03 -0.22 3.59
C PHE A 139 -6.15 -1.61 2.92
N ASP A 140 -6.39 -2.67 3.68
CA ASP A 140 -6.31 -4.07 3.23
C ASP A 140 -7.60 -4.65 2.63
N ASP A 141 -8.63 -3.82 2.50
CA ASP A 141 -9.93 -4.22 1.96
C ASP A 141 -9.88 -4.63 0.49
N TYR A 142 -8.82 -4.19 -0.21
CA TYR A 142 -8.59 -4.46 -1.62
C TYR A 142 -7.18 -4.99 -1.89
N VAL A 143 -7.06 -5.76 -2.96
CA VAL A 143 -5.81 -6.20 -3.57
C VAL A 143 -5.81 -5.76 -5.02
N VAL A 144 -4.69 -5.21 -5.49
CA VAL A 144 -4.50 -4.85 -6.90
C VAL A 144 -3.72 -5.93 -7.61
N PHE A 145 -4.27 -6.43 -8.72
CA PHE A 145 -3.59 -7.28 -9.68
C PHE A 145 -3.34 -6.51 -10.97
N GLY A 146 -2.07 -6.33 -11.31
CA GLY A 146 -1.65 -5.52 -12.45
C GLY A 146 -1.51 -6.32 -13.74
N PHE A 147 -2.08 -5.80 -14.83
CA PHE A 147 -1.89 -6.31 -16.18
C PHE A 147 -1.44 -5.18 -17.14
N PRO A 148 -0.23 -4.61 -16.96
CA PRO A 148 0.35 -3.61 -17.85
C PRO A 148 0.22 -3.95 -19.34
N SER A 149 0.49 -5.20 -19.73
CA SER A 149 0.34 -5.69 -21.12
C SER A 149 -1.07 -5.56 -21.70
N LYS A 150 -2.09 -5.54 -20.84
CA LYS A 150 -3.50 -5.31 -21.18
C LYS A 150 -3.93 -3.85 -20.95
N GLY A 151 -3.09 -3.06 -20.29
CA GLY A 151 -3.33 -1.66 -19.96
C GLY A 151 -4.39 -1.46 -18.86
N LEU A 152 -4.59 -2.45 -17.99
CA LEU A 152 -5.57 -2.42 -16.91
C LEU A 152 -5.02 -3.00 -15.61
N CYS A 153 -5.71 -2.68 -14.52
CA CYS A 153 -5.51 -3.28 -13.20
C CYS A 153 -6.86 -3.77 -12.66
N ILE A 154 -6.84 -4.87 -11.93
CA ILE A 154 -7.99 -5.41 -11.22
C ILE A 154 -7.87 -5.05 -9.75
N LEU A 155 -8.81 -4.26 -9.24
CA LEU A 155 -8.94 -3.92 -7.82
C LEU A 155 -9.99 -4.86 -7.20
N GLU A 156 -9.51 -5.91 -6.54
CA GLU A 156 -10.32 -6.99 -6.02
C GLU A 156 -10.58 -6.84 -4.52
N SER A 157 -11.84 -6.96 -4.11
CA SER A 157 -12.25 -6.81 -2.71
C SER A 157 -12.15 -8.14 -1.94
N ARG A 158 -11.64 -8.11 -0.71
CA ARG A 158 -11.68 -9.27 0.20
C ARG A 158 -13.06 -9.58 0.78
N PHE A 159 -14.04 -8.70 0.61
CA PHE A 159 -15.42 -8.93 1.05
C PHE A 159 -16.28 -9.59 -0.03
N THR A 160 -17.14 -10.52 0.38
CA THR A 160 -18.05 -11.26 -0.50
C THR A 160 -19.20 -10.41 -1.04
N ASN A 161 -19.76 -9.47 -0.27
CA ASN A 161 -20.84 -8.57 -0.71
C ASN A 161 -20.30 -7.29 -1.39
N ASN A 162 -19.31 -7.44 -2.27
CA ASN A 162 -18.72 -6.31 -2.96
C ASN A 162 -18.56 -6.59 -4.46
N ALA A 163 -17.73 -5.81 -5.12
CA ALA A 163 -17.43 -5.94 -6.53
C ALA A 163 -15.92 -5.84 -6.76
N THR A 164 -15.50 -6.38 -7.90
CA THR A 164 -14.20 -6.13 -8.51
C THR A 164 -14.29 -4.89 -9.38
N TYR A 165 -13.30 -4.02 -9.31
CA TYR A 165 -13.23 -2.84 -10.18
C TYR A 165 -12.10 -3.00 -11.19
N ILE A 166 -12.39 -2.65 -12.44
CA ILE A 166 -11.43 -2.62 -13.53
C ILE A 166 -10.94 -1.18 -13.64
N LEU A 167 -9.64 -0.98 -13.45
CA LEU A 167 -9.00 0.33 -13.47
C LEU A 167 -8.09 0.43 -14.68
N ALA A 168 -7.90 1.63 -15.22
CA ALA A 168 -6.86 1.82 -16.22
C ALA A 168 -5.49 1.69 -15.55
N HIS A 169 -4.53 1.03 -16.20
CA HIS A 169 -3.17 0.95 -15.67
C HIS A 169 -2.54 2.33 -15.45
N ALA A 170 -2.91 3.32 -16.26
CA ALA A 170 -2.37 4.68 -16.13
C ALA A 170 -2.79 5.41 -14.84
N ASN A 171 -3.89 5.03 -14.20
CA ASN A 171 -4.46 5.76 -13.06
C ASN A 171 -4.80 4.88 -11.86
N TRP A 172 -4.45 3.58 -11.89
CA TRP A 172 -4.85 2.64 -10.83
C TRP A 172 -4.40 3.12 -9.45
N GLU A 173 -3.21 3.70 -9.33
CA GLU A 173 -2.67 4.25 -8.08
C GLU A 173 -3.53 5.39 -7.53
N ILE A 174 -4.17 6.16 -8.40
CA ILE A 174 -5.11 7.21 -8.00
C ILE A 174 -6.41 6.63 -7.54
N VAL A 175 -7.01 5.79 -8.38
CA VAL A 175 -8.36 5.32 -8.16
C VAL A 175 -8.41 4.31 -7.01
N SER A 176 -7.35 3.53 -6.81
CA SER A 176 -7.29 2.53 -5.73
C SER A 176 -7.34 3.15 -4.34
N GLN A 177 -7.01 4.43 -4.18
CA GLN A 177 -7.08 5.15 -2.89
C GLN A 177 -8.49 5.65 -2.55
N LEU A 178 -9.41 5.65 -3.52
CA LEU A 178 -10.75 6.15 -3.31
C LEU A 178 -11.58 5.13 -2.51
N THR A 179 -12.45 5.65 -1.65
CA THR A 179 -13.48 4.82 -1.02
C THR A 179 -14.41 4.24 -2.08
N LYS A 180 -15.10 3.14 -1.76
CA LYS A 180 -16.13 2.54 -2.64
C LYS A 180 -17.14 3.58 -3.15
N ALA A 181 -17.62 4.45 -2.28
CA ALA A 181 -18.57 5.50 -2.64
C ALA A 181 -17.98 6.47 -3.67
N GLN A 182 -16.72 6.87 -3.47
CA GLN A 182 -16.00 7.73 -4.40
C GLN A 182 -15.80 7.07 -5.76
N ILE A 183 -15.29 5.82 -5.81
CA ILE A 183 -15.09 5.06 -7.07
C ILE A 183 -16.36 5.01 -7.92
N LEU A 184 -17.52 4.86 -7.28
CA LEU A 184 -18.83 4.84 -7.93
C LEU A 184 -19.30 6.24 -8.35
N SER A 185 -19.19 7.24 -7.45
CA SER A 185 -19.70 8.60 -7.70
C SER A 185 -18.99 9.31 -8.84
N VAL A 186 -17.67 9.14 -8.98
CA VAL A 186 -16.87 9.78 -10.04
C VAL A 186 -16.69 8.90 -11.26
N SER A 187 -17.32 7.71 -11.30
CA SER A 187 -17.15 6.72 -12.39
C SER A 187 -15.68 6.47 -12.75
N ALA A 188 -14.81 6.42 -11.73
CA ALA A 188 -13.36 6.32 -11.91
C ALA A 188 -12.88 4.92 -12.35
N HIS A 189 -13.80 3.98 -12.56
CA HIS A 189 -13.54 2.62 -12.99
C HIS A 189 -13.99 2.43 -14.45
N GLN A 190 -13.28 1.60 -15.19
CA GLN A 190 -13.63 1.21 -16.56
C GLN A 190 -14.72 0.13 -16.61
N GLY A 191 -14.87 -0.62 -15.52
CA GLY A 191 -15.91 -1.63 -15.37
C GLY A 191 -15.99 -2.16 -13.96
N ARG A 192 -17.10 -2.81 -13.66
CA ARG A 192 -17.43 -3.31 -12.31
C ARG A 192 -18.01 -4.70 -12.43
N LEU A 193 -17.38 -5.68 -11.79
CA LEU A 193 -17.83 -7.06 -11.77
C LEU A 193 -18.45 -7.35 -10.40
N ILE A 194 -19.75 -7.64 -10.38
CA ILE A 194 -20.45 -8.00 -9.14
C ILE A 194 -20.02 -9.41 -8.73
N HIS A 195 -19.79 -9.64 -7.43
CA HIS A 195 -19.47 -10.97 -6.89
C HIS A 195 -20.70 -11.90 -6.88
N ASP A 196 -21.25 -12.18 -8.05
CA ASP A 196 -22.34 -13.13 -8.26
C ASP A 196 -21.82 -14.42 -8.93
N ARG A 197 -22.74 -15.31 -9.28
CA ARG A 197 -22.41 -16.60 -9.93
C ARG A 197 -21.72 -16.45 -11.30
N ASN A 198 -21.90 -15.33 -11.99
CA ASN A 198 -21.33 -15.06 -13.31
C ASN A 198 -19.98 -14.36 -13.22
N TRP A 199 -19.49 -14.06 -12.01
CA TRP A 199 -18.25 -13.33 -11.80
C TRP A 199 -17.05 -13.94 -12.52
N PHE A 200 -16.93 -15.28 -12.51
CA PHE A 200 -15.84 -16.01 -13.17
C PHE A 200 -15.85 -15.79 -14.69
N ASP A 201 -17.02 -15.90 -15.31
CA ASP A 201 -17.19 -15.68 -16.74
C ASP A 201 -16.93 -14.22 -17.12
N ALA A 202 -17.41 -13.28 -16.29
CA ALA A 202 -17.19 -11.86 -16.49
C ALA A 202 -15.71 -11.47 -16.37
N LEU A 203 -14.99 -12.06 -15.41
CA LEU A 203 -13.54 -11.90 -15.29
C LEU A 203 -12.83 -12.47 -16.53
N GLY A 204 -13.25 -13.65 -17.00
CA GLY A 204 -12.72 -14.27 -18.21
C GLY A 204 -12.93 -13.43 -19.46
N ALA A 205 -14.09 -12.78 -19.61
CA ALA A 205 -14.33 -11.85 -20.71
C ALA A 205 -13.39 -10.64 -20.70
N VAL A 206 -13.03 -10.14 -19.52
CA VAL A 206 -12.14 -8.99 -19.34
C VAL A 206 -10.67 -9.35 -19.57
N LEU A 207 -10.21 -10.48 -19.00
CA LEU A 207 -8.80 -10.87 -19.01
C LEU A 207 -8.44 -11.85 -20.15
N GLY A 208 -9.40 -12.58 -20.71
CA GLY A 208 -9.21 -13.55 -21.78
C GLY A 208 -9.15 -12.95 -23.19
N ALA A 209 -9.74 -11.76 -23.41
CA ALA A 209 -9.71 -11.11 -24.71
C ALA A 209 -8.36 -10.39 -24.96
N PRO A 210 -7.68 -10.59 -26.11
CA PRO A 210 -6.63 -9.69 -26.56
C PRO A 210 -7.25 -8.33 -26.89
N ARG A 211 -6.67 -7.23 -26.38
CA ARG A 211 -7.20 -5.89 -26.61
C ARG A 211 -7.15 -5.57 -28.11
N GLN A 212 -8.32 -5.39 -28.73
CA GLN A 212 -8.41 -4.75 -30.05
C GLN A 212 -7.81 -3.35 -29.93
N THR A 213 -6.72 -3.12 -30.65
CA THR A 213 -6.23 -1.77 -30.95
C THR A 213 -7.36 -1.03 -31.64
N ARG A 214 -7.96 -0.04 -30.97
CA ARG A 214 -8.80 0.96 -31.64
C ARG A 214 -7.93 1.67 -32.65
N ARG A 215 -7.98 1.20 -33.90
CA ARG A 215 -7.46 1.90 -35.07
C ARG A 215 -8.35 3.13 -35.24
N ASN A 216 -7.91 4.28 -34.77
CA ASN A 216 -8.52 5.55 -35.13
C ASN A 216 -8.37 5.70 -36.65
N GLY A 217 -9.42 5.33 -37.38
CA GLY A 217 -9.57 5.67 -38.79
C GLY A 217 -9.87 7.15 -38.89
N ASN A 218 -8.84 7.98 -39.02
CA ASN A 218 -8.99 9.25 -39.71
C ASN A 218 -9.29 8.92 -41.16
N LYS A 219 -10.56 9.07 -41.56
CA LYS A 219 -10.88 9.31 -42.96
C LYS A 219 -10.66 10.80 -43.20
N GLN A 220 -9.75 11.09 -44.14
CA GLN A 220 -9.74 12.31 -44.93
C GLN A 220 -11.05 12.43 -45.71
#